data_AF-A0AAU3G6P1-F1
#
_entry.id   AF-A0AAU3G6P1-F1
#
_cell.length_a   1.000
_cell.length_b   1.000
_cell.length_c   1.000
_cell.angle_alpha   90.00
_cell.angle_beta   90.00
_cell.angle_gamma   90.00
#
_symmetry.space_group_name_H-M   'P 1'
#
loop_
_entity.id
_entity.type
_entity.pdbx_description
1 polymer ?
#
loop_
_entity_poly.entity_id
_entity_poly.type
_entity_poly.pdbx_seq_one_letter_code
_entity_poly.pdbx_strand_id
1 'polypeptide(L)'
;MPKIASITLLAALALVGALHIPPGLALLALPPAAALALIGYRHALTRRPETRCRPCRGTGYRYSLLFAHTRGYCPTCNGTGHRPRAGARLLNVR
;
A
#
# COMPACT_ATOMS: atom_id res chain seq x y z
N MET A 1 15.17 -28.89 -10.41
CA MET A 1 14.60 -27.54 -10.17
C MET A 1 13.07 -27.62 -10.09
N PRO A 2 12.45 -27.87 -8.91
CA PRO A 2 11.02 -28.18 -8.78
C PRO A 2 10.20 -27.10 -8.02
N LYS A 3 10.33 -25.80 -8.36
CA LYS A 3 9.58 -24.73 -7.67
C LYS A 3 8.17 -24.51 -8.22
N ILE A 4 7.93 -24.81 -9.49
CA ILE A 4 6.68 -24.47 -10.19
C ILE A 4 5.54 -25.43 -9.80
N ALA A 5 5.85 -26.73 -9.65
CA ALA A 5 4.87 -27.75 -9.27
C ALA A 5 4.29 -27.55 -7.86
N SER A 6 5.06 -26.92 -6.96
CA SER A 6 4.62 -26.66 -5.58
C SER A 6 3.62 -25.51 -5.50
N ILE A 7 3.77 -24.49 -6.35
CA ILE A 7 2.86 -23.33 -6.40
C ILE A 7 1.51 -23.73 -6.98
N THR A 8 1.49 -24.54 -8.04
CA THR A 8 0.26 -25.02 -8.66
C THR A 8 -0.51 -25.98 -7.74
N LEU A 9 0.19 -26.82 -6.98
CA LEU A 9 -0.43 -27.70 -5.98
C LEU A 9 -1.07 -26.91 -4.84
N LEU A 10 -0.38 -25.89 -4.31
CA LEU A 10 -0.92 -24.99 -3.27
C LEU A 10 -2.13 -24.19 -3.76
N ALA A 11 -2.10 -23.71 -5.00
CA ALA A 11 -3.22 -22.99 -5.60
C ALA A 11 -4.44 -23.91 -5.81
N ALA A 12 -4.22 -25.17 -6.23
CA ALA A 12 -5.29 -26.16 -6.40
C ALA A 12 -5.92 -26.57 -5.06
N LEU A 13 -5.12 -26.79 -4.02
CA LEU A 13 -5.61 -27.06 -2.66
C LEU A 13 -6.42 -25.89 -2.08
N ALA A 14 -5.99 -24.64 -2.32
CA ALA A 14 -6.76 -23.45 -1.92
C ALA A 14 -8.09 -23.33 -2.68
N LEU A 15 -8.13 -23.70 -3.97
CA LEU A 15 -9.35 -23.67 -4.78
C LEU A 15 -10.38 -24.73 -4.34
N VAL A 16 -9.91 -25.95 -4.04
CA VAL A 16 -10.76 -27.05 -3.53
C VAL A 16 -11.29 -26.75 -2.13
N GLY A 17 -10.45 -26.13 -1.28
CA GLY A 17 -10.86 -25.63 0.04
C GLY A 17 -11.92 -24.53 -0.04
N ALA A 18 -11.86 -23.65 -1.04
CA ALA A 18 -12.86 -22.60 -1.27
C ALA A 18 -14.21 -23.14 -1.77
N LEU A 19 -14.22 -24.27 -2.51
CA LEU A 19 -15.42 -24.85 -3.09
C LEU A 19 -16.27 -25.65 -2.08
N HIS A 20 -15.71 -26.02 -0.92
CA HIS A 20 -16.37 -26.81 0.13
C HIS A 20 -16.65 -26.05 1.42
N ILE A 21 -16.58 -24.72 1.44
CA ILE A 21 -16.86 -23.94 2.66
C ILE A 21 -18.38 -23.91 2.87
N PRO A 22 -18.96 -24.64 3.84
CA PRO A 22 -20.37 -24.47 4.18
C PRO A 22 -20.56 -23.01 4.65
N PRO A 23 -21.71 -22.36 4.38
CA PRO A 23 -21.91 -20.94 4.65
C PRO A 23 -21.65 -20.54 6.11
N GLY A 24 -21.79 -21.48 7.06
CA GLY A 24 -21.43 -21.28 8.47
C GLY A 24 -19.92 -21.15 8.76
N LEU A 25 -19.05 -21.79 7.96
CA LEU A 25 -17.59 -21.68 8.08
C LEU A 25 -17.03 -20.42 7.40
N ALA A 26 -17.75 -19.86 6.41
CA ALA A 26 -17.37 -18.61 5.77
C ALA A 26 -17.37 -17.42 6.76
N LEU A 27 -18.30 -17.41 7.72
CA LEU A 27 -18.34 -16.42 8.80
C LEU A 27 -17.16 -16.54 9.77
N LEU A 28 -16.69 -17.76 10.05
CA LEU A 28 -15.51 -18.01 10.89
C LEU A 28 -14.19 -17.67 10.18
N ALA A 29 -14.16 -17.75 8.84
CA ALA A 29 -13.00 -17.38 8.03
C ALA A 29 -12.86 -15.86 7.80
N LEU A 30 -13.93 -15.08 7.99
CA LEU A 30 -13.92 -13.63 7.84
C LEU A 30 -12.91 -12.90 8.77
N PRO A 31 -12.90 -13.15 10.10
CA PRO A 31 -11.96 -12.49 10.99
C PRO A 31 -10.47 -12.77 10.69
N PRO A 32 -10.01 -14.03 10.48
CA PRO A 32 -8.61 -14.28 10.16
C PRO A 32 -8.22 -13.72 8.78
N ALA A 33 -9.12 -13.75 7.79
CA ALA A 33 -8.87 -13.13 6.50
C ALA A 33 -8.70 -11.59 6.62
N ALA A 34 -9.56 -10.94 7.41
CA ALA A 34 -9.45 -9.51 7.71
C ALA A 34 -8.14 -9.19 8.45
N ALA A 35 -7.74 -10.02 9.41
CA ALA A 35 -6.48 -9.86 10.13
C ALA A 35 -5.26 -9.96 9.20
N LEU A 36 -5.23 -10.97 8.32
CA LEU A 36 -4.15 -11.13 7.34
C LEU A 36 -4.11 -9.96 6.34
N ALA A 37 -5.27 -9.50 5.87
CA ALA A 37 -5.36 -8.33 5.00
C ALA A 37 -4.83 -7.06 5.69
N LEU A 38 -5.16 -6.87 6.97
CA LEU A 38 -4.68 -5.72 7.76
C LEU A 38 -3.17 -5.78 7.97
N ILE A 39 -2.61 -6.95 8.31
CA ILE A 39 -1.17 -7.13 8.48
C ILE A 39 -0.44 -6.88 7.15
N GLY A 40 -0.93 -7.45 6.04
CA GLY A 40 -0.39 -7.20 4.71
C GLY A 40 -0.43 -5.72 4.32
N TYR A 41 -1.53 -5.04 4.64
CA TYR A 41 -1.69 -3.60 4.40
C TYR A 41 -0.70 -2.77 5.23
N ARG A 42 -0.53 -3.07 6.53
CA ARG A 42 0.49 -2.42 7.38
C ARG A 42 1.89 -2.63 6.82
N HIS A 43 2.22 -3.87 6.43
CA HIS A 43 3.54 -4.18 5.91
C HIS A 43 3.82 -3.47 4.57
N ALA A 44 2.81 -3.34 3.72
CA ALA A 44 2.88 -2.57 2.49
C ALA A 44 3.09 -1.07 2.75
N LEU A 45 2.43 -0.52 3.77
CA LEU A 45 2.63 0.86 4.22
C LEU A 45 4.03 1.08 4.81
N THR A 46 4.60 0.13 5.54
CA THR A 46 5.98 0.25 6.04
C THR A 46 7.02 0.26 4.92
N ARG A 47 6.80 -0.51 3.84
CA ARG A 47 7.72 -0.52 2.69
C ARG A 47 7.59 0.72 1.80
N ARG A 48 6.39 1.29 1.71
CA ARG A 48 6.10 2.48 0.89
C ARG A 48 5.20 3.45 1.67
N PRO A 49 5.74 4.10 2.72
CA PRO A 49 4.97 5.01 3.56
C PRO A 49 4.65 6.31 2.84
N GLU A 50 5.39 6.63 1.79
CA GLU A 50 5.34 7.90 1.10
C GLU A 50 4.58 7.84 -0.25
N THR A 51 3.88 8.93 -0.57
CA THR A 51 3.37 9.24 -1.90
C THR A 51 4.02 10.50 -2.44
N ARG A 52 4.09 10.59 -3.77
CA ARG A 52 4.51 11.84 -4.42
C ARG A 52 3.53 12.96 -4.05
N CYS A 53 4.07 14.10 -3.68
CA CYS A 53 3.30 15.30 -3.47
C CYS A 53 2.69 15.74 -4.82
N ARG A 54 1.35 15.69 -4.95
CA ARG A 54 0.63 16.07 -6.17
C ARG A 54 1.02 17.46 -6.73
N PRO A 55 1.07 18.54 -5.93
CA PRO A 55 1.33 19.87 -6.46
C PRO A 55 2.76 20.11 -6.99
N CYS A 56 3.76 19.39 -6.51
CA CYS A 56 5.13 19.43 -7.08
C CYS A 56 5.48 18.18 -7.89
N ARG A 57 4.54 17.25 -8.07
CA ARG A 57 4.72 15.96 -8.79
C ARG A 57 5.92 15.12 -8.32
N GLY A 58 6.39 15.30 -7.09
CA GLY A 58 7.56 14.58 -6.56
C GLY A 58 8.89 15.32 -6.65
N THR A 59 8.94 16.53 -7.22
CA THR A 59 10.22 17.25 -7.37
C THR A 59 10.68 17.95 -6.10
N GLY A 60 9.77 18.26 -5.16
CA GLY A 60 10.07 19.08 -3.98
C GLY A 60 10.04 20.59 -4.23
N TYR A 61 10.00 21.01 -5.50
CA TYR A 61 10.09 22.42 -5.89
C TYR A 61 8.92 22.81 -6.81
N ARG A 62 8.52 24.08 -6.76
CA ARG A 62 7.57 24.67 -7.70
C ARG A 62 8.15 25.94 -8.30
N TYR A 63 7.94 26.12 -9.60
CA TYR A 63 8.17 27.41 -10.23
C TYR A 63 7.10 28.39 -9.71
N SER A 64 7.55 29.57 -9.29
CA SER A 64 6.62 30.62 -8.90
C SER A 64 5.96 31.19 -10.16
N LEU A 65 4.65 31.48 -10.09
CA LEU A 65 3.92 32.05 -11.22
C LEU A 65 4.37 33.48 -11.53
N LEU A 66 4.87 34.20 -10.51
CA LEU A 66 5.33 35.58 -10.61
C LEU A 66 6.79 35.71 -11.07
N PHE A 67 7.63 34.73 -10.72
CA PHE A 67 9.04 34.71 -11.10
C PHE A 67 9.37 33.32 -11.65
N ALA A 68 9.10 33.12 -12.94
CA ALA A 68 9.32 31.84 -13.63
C ALA A 68 10.77 31.31 -13.49
N HIS A 69 11.72 32.17 -13.14
CA HIS A 69 13.14 31.83 -12.95
C HIS A 69 13.51 31.42 -11.52
N THR A 70 12.63 31.60 -10.53
CA THR A 70 12.90 31.18 -9.15
C THR A 70 12.19 29.86 -8.85
N ARG A 71 12.97 28.86 -8.44
CA ARG A 71 12.47 27.59 -7.90
C ARG A 71 12.20 27.79 -6.41
N GLY A 72 10.93 27.91 -6.04
CA GLY A 72 10.53 27.91 -4.64
C GLY A 72 10.40 26.49 -4.11
N TYR A 73 10.69 26.30 -2.81
CA TYR A 73 10.30 25.07 -2.12
C TYR A 73 8.79 24.90 -2.18
N CYS A 74 8.31 23.67 -2.39
CA CYS A 74 6.90 23.40 -2.33
C CYS A 74 6.43 23.51 -0.86
N PRO A 75 5.58 24.48 -0.49
CA PRO A 75 5.15 24.67 0.90
C PRO A 75 4.30 23.50 1.40
N THR A 76 3.73 22.74 0.46
CA THR A 76 2.89 21.58 0.73
C THR A 76 3.74 20.41 1.24
N CYS A 77 4.83 20.02 0.56
CA CYS A 77 5.73 18.97 1.07
C CYS A 77 6.96 19.48 1.81
N ASN A 78 7.04 20.79 2.08
CA ASN A 78 8.20 21.42 2.71
C ASN A 78 9.53 21.03 2.04
N GLY A 79 9.56 20.97 0.72
CA GLY A 79 10.77 20.63 -0.06
C GLY A 79 11.08 19.15 -0.22
N THR A 80 10.42 18.23 0.48
CA THR A 80 10.77 16.79 0.44
C THR A 80 10.32 16.07 -0.83
N GLY A 81 9.42 16.65 -1.62
CA GLY A 81 8.80 16.00 -2.79
C GLY A 81 7.78 14.91 -2.46
N HIS A 82 7.78 14.42 -1.21
CA HIS A 82 6.99 13.29 -0.76
C HIS A 82 6.13 13.63 0.46
N ARG A 83 5.01 12.92 0.62
CA ARG A 83 4.14 13.05 1.80
C ARG A 83 3.74 11.67 2.30
N PRO A 84 3.57 11.48 3.62
CA PRO A 84 3.09 10.22 4.14
C PRO A 84 1.68 9.93 3.63
N ARG A 85 1.43 8.67 3.24
CA ARG A 85 0.10 8.18 2.87
C ARG A 85 -0.88 8.36 4.02
N ALA A 86 -2.16 8.58 3.69
CA ALA A 86 -3.22 8.66 4.69
C ALA A 86 -3.26 7.41 5.58
N GLY A 87 -3.09 6.21 5.00
CA GLY A 87 -3.00 4.95 5.75
C GLY A 87 -1.80 4.89 6.69
N ALA A 88 -0.64 5.43 6.29
CA ALA A 88 0.54 5.52 7.16
C ALA A 88 0.33 6.50 8.31
N ARG A 89 -0.36 7.63 8.07
CA ARG A 89 -0.79 8.58 9.11
C ARG A 89 -1.78 7.97 10.10
N LEU A 90 -2.82 7.30 9.60
CA LEU A 90 -3.88 6.70 10.43
C LEU A 90 -3.35 5.56 11.30
N LEU A 91 -2.47 4.72 10.75
CA LEU A 91 -1.90 3.57 11.46
C LEU A 91 -0.58 3.90 12.18
N ASN A 92 -0.18 5.17 12.18
CA ASN A 92 1.08 5.71 12.72
C ASN A 92 2.31 4.86 12.36
N VAL A 93 2.38 4.43 11.11
CA VAL A 93 3.50 3.64 10.57
C VAL A 93 4.47 4.63 9.92
N ARG A 94 5.70 4.72 10.43
CA ARG A 94 6.77 5.59 9.92
C ARG A 94 7.89 4.76 9.33
#